data_AF-A0A972LRG5-F1
#
_entry.id   AF-A0A972LRG5-F1
#
_cell.length_a   1.000
_cell.length_b   1.000
_cell.length_c   1.000
_cell.angle_alpha   90.00
_cell.angle_beta   90.00
_cell.angle_gamma   90.00
#
_symmetry.space_group_name_H-M   'P 1'
#
loop_
_entity.id
_entity.type
_entity.pdbx_description
1 polymer ?
#
loop_
_entity_poly.entity_id
_entity_poly.type
_entity_poly.pdbx_seq_one_letter_code
_entity_poly.pdbx_strand_id
1 'polypeptide(L)' 'MSQPSLPLDLSGLSIPQRVQLVEQIWDSIVDEEQAFELTSAQKKELETRIAAHRAAPNRGQSWEAVKQELLGE' A
#
# COMPACT_ATOMS: atom_id res chain seq x y z
N MET A 1 2.31 23.37 -6.47
CA MET A 1 3.37 22.36 -6.36
C MET A 1 3.57 21.78 -7.74
N SER A 2 4.77 21.88 -8.31
CA SER A 2 5.04 21.27 -9.62
C SER A 2 5.07 19.76 -9.45
N GLN A 3 4.22 19.06 -10.20
CA GLN A 3 4.18 17.61 -10.17
C GLN A 3 5.46 17.09 -10.86
N PRO A 4 6.22 16.19 -10.23
CA PRO A 4 7.40 15.63 -10.87
C PRO A 4 6.96 14.84 -12.10
N SER A 5 7.47 15.22 -13.27
CA SER A 5 7.34 14.46 -14.50
C SER A 5 8.32 13.29 -14.46
N LEU A 6 7.84 12.08 -14.74
CA LEU A 6 8.73 10.95 -14.94
C LEU A 6 9.64 11.25 -16.15
N PRO A 7 10.96 11.04 -16.05
CA PRO A 7 11.89 11.27 -17.16
C PRO A 7 11.76 10.24 -18.28
N LEU A 8 10.87 9.26 -18.13
CA LEU A 8 10.66 8.13 -19.05
C LEU A 8 9.33 8.28 -19.78
N ASP A 9 9.34 8.06 -21.09
CA ASP A 9 8.10 7.96 -21.88
C ASP A 9 7.46 6.57 -21.66
N LEU A 10 6.28 6.55 -21.02
CA LEU A 10 5.51 5.34 -20.73
C LEU A 10 4.35 5.13 -21.71
N SER A 11 4.23 5.98 -22.74
CA SER A 11 3.11 5.94 -23.71
C SER A 11 3.10 4.66 -24.55
N GLY A 12 4.28 4.06 -24.79
CA GLY A 12 4.42 2.78 -25.49
C GLY A 12 4.06 1.55 -24.67
N LEU A 13 3.80 1.69 -23.36
CA LEU A 13 3.44 0.58 -22.49
C LEU A 13 1.92 0.41 -22.40
N SER A 14 1.46 -0.83 -22.39
CA SER A 14 0.08 -1.17 -21.98
C SER A 14 -0.10 -0.97 -20.47
N ILE A 15 -1.37 -0.93 -20.01
CA ILE A 15 -1.67 -0.86 -18.57
C ILE A 15 -0.98 -1.97 -17.76
N PRO A 16 -1.06 -3.26 -18.15
CA PRO A 16 -0.38 -4.33 -17.41
C PRO A 16 1.14 -4.13 -17.31
N GLN A 17 1.77 -3.68 -18.40
CA GLN A 17 3.22 -3.41 -18.41
C GLN A 17 3.59 -2.24 -17.49
N ARG A 18 2.74 -1.20 -17.41
CA ARG A 18 2.95 -0.12 -16.43
C ARG A 18 2.82 -0.61 -14.99
N VAL A 19 1.87 -1.50 -14.71
CA VAL A 19 1.72 -2.11 -13.37
C VAL A 19 2.97 -2.91 -13.00
N GLN A 20 3.45 -3.75 -13.92
CA GLN A 20 4.68 -4.51 -13.73
C GLN A 20 5.90 -3.61 -13.53
N LEU A 21 6.00 -2.51 -14.27
CA LEU A 21 7.08 -1.54 -14.09
C LEU A 21 7.03 -0.88 -12.71
N VAL A 22 5.84 -0.53 -12.22
CA VAL A 22 5.68 0.02 -10.87
C VAL A 22 6.13 -1.00 -9.83
N GLU A 23 5.76 -2.27 -9.97
CA GLU A 23 6.19 -3.35 -9.09
C GLU A 23 7.72 -3.51 -9.09
N GLN A 24 8.35 -3.56 -10.27
CA GLN A 24 9.82 -3.66 -10.39
C GLN A 24 10.55 -2.48 -9.77
N ILE A 25 10.06 -1.26 -9.96
CA ILE A 25 10.64 -0.07 -9.31
C ILE A 25 10.47 -0.16 -7.80
N TRP A 26 9.34 -0.68 -7.33
CA TRP A 26 9.10 -0.86 -5.91
C TRP A 26 10.07 -1.87 -5.30
N ASP A 27 10.28 -3.01 -5.95
CA ASP A 27 11.24 -4.02 -5.54
C ASP A 27 12.67 -3.46 -5.50
N SER A 28 13.07 -2.68 -6.51
CA SER A 28 14.42 -2.09 -6.53
C SER A 28 14.65 -1.10 -5.38
N ILE A 29 13.62 -0.35 -4.98
CA ILE A 29 13.70 0.54 -3.82
C ILE A 29 13.92 -0.27 -2.54
N VAL A 30 13.20 -1.39 -2.37
CA VAL A 30 13.38 -2.27 -1.20
C VAL A 30 14.79 -2.87 -1.16
N ASP A 31 15.34 -3.23 -2.31
CA ASP A 31 16.70 -3.79 -2.42
C ASP A 31 17.80 -2.73 -2.12
N GLU A 32 17.57 -1.48 -2.51
CA GLU A 32 18.52 -0.38 -2.30
C GLU A 32 18.42 0.25 -0.91
N GLU A 33 17.23 0.26 -0.32
CA GLU A 33 16.99 0.88 0.97
C GLU A 33 17.45 -0.05 2.12
N GLN A 34 18.40 0.43 2.92
CA GLN A 34 18.76 -0.27 4.16
C GLN A 34 17.52 -0.40 5.04
N ALA A 35 17.28 -1.64 5.49
CA ALA A 35 16.10 -1.99 6.28
C ALA A 35 15.80 -0.91 7.33
N PHE A 36 14.69 -0.20 7.13
CA PHE A 36 14.24 0.77 8.11
C PHE A 36 13.91 0.04 9.41
N GLU A 37 14.71 0.29 10.46
CA GLU A 37 14.45 -0.31 11.75
C GLU A 37 13.25 0.37 12.42
N LEU A 38 12.17 -0.40 12.59
CA LEU A 38 11.04 0.04 13.39
C LEU A 38 11.48 0.30 14.84
N THR A 39 11.06 1.44 15.38
CA THR A 39 11.19 1.74 16.81
C THR A 39 10.43 0.70 17.64
N SER A 40 10.81 0.53 18.91
CA SER A 40 10.10 -0.38 19.83
C SER A 40 8.62 -0.04 19.97
N ALA A 41 8.26 1.25 19.93
CA ALA A 41 6.87 1.70 19.98
C ALA A 41 6.08 1.27 18.73
N GLN A 42 6.66 1.41 17.53
CA GLN A 42 6.04 0.97 16.29
C GLN A 42 5.87 -0.56 16.25
N LYS A 43 6.89 -1.33 16.67
CA LYS A 43 6.81 -2.80 16.75
C LYS A 43 5.67 -3.24 17.67
N LYS A 44 5.57 -2.63 18.86
CA LYS A 44 4.50 -2.93 19.83
C LYS A 44 3.10 -2.62 19.27
N GLU A 45 2.95 -1.52 18.53
CA GLU A 45 1.68 -1.18 17.89
C GLU A 45 1.29 -2.21 16.82
N LEU A 46 2.24 -2.63 15.98
CA LEU A 46 2.00 -3.67 14.98
C LEU A 46 1.59 -5.00 15.63
N GLU A 47 2.31 -5.44 16.65
CA GLU A 47 1.97 -6.65 17.42
C GLU A 47 0.54 -6.57 17.99
N THR A 48 0.17 -5.42 18.55
CA THR A 48 -1.17 -5.18 19.09
C THR A 48 -2.25 -5.29 18.00
N ARG A 49 -2.05 -4.66 16.84
CA ARG A 49 -3.01 -4.71 15.73
C ARG A 49 -3.14 -6.11 15.13
N ILE A 50 -2.03 -6.83 15.01
CA ILE A 50 -2.02 -8.21 14.51
C ILE A 50 -2.80 -9.12 15.47
N ALA A 51 -2.57 -8.99 16.78
CA ALA A 51 -3.31 -9.75 17.78
C ALA A 51 -4.81 -9.45 17.73
N ALA A 52 -5.18 -8.16 17.64
CA ALA A 52 -6.57 -7.75 17.51
C ALA A 52 -7.25 -8.29 16.24
N HIS A 53 -6.55 -8.29 15.11
CA HIS A 53 -7.06 -8.85 13.85
C HIS A 53 -7.25 -10.37 13.95
N ARG A 54 -6.28 -11.10 14.52
CA ARG A 54 -6.39 -12.55 14.72
C ARG A 54 -7.53 -12.93 15.66
N ALA A 55 -7.78 -12.11 16.69
CA ALA A 55 -8.89 -12.33 17.62
C ALA A 55 -10.27 -12.04 17.01
N ALA A 56 -10.34 -11.18 15.99
CA ALA A 56 -11.58 -10.79 15.33
C ALA A 56 -11.37 -10.62 13.80
N PRO A 57 -11.20 -11.73 13.05
CA PRO A 57 -10.85 -11.67 11.63
C PRO A 57 -11.93 -11.00 10.77
N ASN A 58 -13.20 -11.05 11.21
CA ASN A 58 -14.35 -10.47 10.52
C ASN A 58 -14.71 -9.06 11.00
N ARG A 59 -13.81 -8.36 11.70
CA ARG A 59 -14.06 -6.98 12.19
C ARG A 59 -14.03 -5.93 11.06
N GLY A 60 -13.59 -6.31 9.87
CA GLY A 60 -13.65 -5.46 8.68
C GLY A 60 -15.06 -5.41 8.08
N GLN A 61 -15.33 -4.33 7.34
CA GLN A 61 -16.51 -4.22 6.47
C GLN A 61 -16.08 -4.40 5.02
N SER A 62 -16.98 -4.92 4.18
CA SER A 62 -16.71 -4.95 2.74
C SER A 62 -16.63 -3.52 2.21
N TRP A 63 -15.90 -3.33 1.11
CA TRP A 63 -15.81 -2.02 0.46
C TRP A 63 -17.20 -1.53 0.03
N GLU A 64 -18.06 -2.44 -0.44
CA GLU A 64 -19.43 -2.13 -0.83
C GLU A 64 -20.25 -1.56 0.33
N ALA A 65 -20.15 -2.16 1.53
CA ALA A 65 -20.86 -1.69 2.72
C ALA A 65 -20.39 -0.29 3.16
N VAL A 66 -19.07 -0.08 3.19
CA VAL A 66 -18.49 1.24 3.51
C VAL A 66 -18.90 2.28 2.47
N LYS A 67 -18.92 1.90 1.19
CA LYS A 67 -19.32 2.79 0.11
C LYS A 67 -20.79 3.19 0.22
N GLN A 68 -21.68 2.26 0.54
CA GLN A 68 -23.10 2.56 0.78
C GLN A 68 -23.28 3.54 1.94
N GLU A 69 -22.59 3.31 3.07
CA GLU A 69 -22.61 4.21 4.22
C GLU A 69 -22.15 5.63 3.86
N LEU A 70 -21.04 5.76 3.12
CA LEU A 70 -20.49 7.05 2.72
C LEU A 70 -21.36 7.80 1.70
N LEU A 71 -22.10 7.07 0.86
CA LEU A 71 -22.96 7.64 -0.18
C LEU A 71 -24.41 7.85 0.29
N GLY A 72 -24.79 7.32 1.46
CA GLY A 72 -26.14 7.44 2.02
C GLY A 72 -27.19 6.62 1.29
N GLU A 73 -26.78 5.52 0.64
CA GLU A 73 -27.68 4.55 -0.02
C GLU A 73 -28.24 3.50 0.95
#